data_AF-A0A1C0S9C9-F1
#
_entry.id   AF-A0A1C0S9C9-F1
#
_cell.length_a   1.000
_cell.length_b   1.000
_cell.length_c   1.000
_cell.angle_alpha   90.00
_cell.angle_beta   90.00
_cell.angle_gamma   90.00
#
_symmetry.space_group_name_H-M   'P 1'
#
loop_
_entity.id
_entity.type
_entity.pdbx_description
1 polymer ?
#
loop_
_entity_poly.entity_id
_entity_poly.type
_entity_poly.pdbx_seq_one_letter_code
_entity_poly.pdbx_strand_id
1 'polypeptide(L)' 'MIARLVYHVPVFGWMLKEAVQGSQTAKVLFLINCALIWLLAIVAFGYPAIIIPALILVPVIFALLILITTG' A
#
# COMPACT_ATOMS: atom_id res chain seq x y z
N MET A 1 0.43 -17.00 9.17
CA MET A 1 1.84 -16.97 9.62
C MET A 1 2.57 -15.68 9.22
N ILE A 2 2.30 -15.10 8.04
CA ILE A 2 2.95 -13.86 7.52
C ILE A 2 2.58 -12.59 8.32
N ALA A 3 1.33 -12.48 8.81
CA ALA A 3 0.86 -11.29 9.52
C ALA A 3 1.68 -10.91 10.77
N ARG A 4 2.26 -11.88 11.49
CA ARG A 4 3.08 -11.61 12.70
C ARG A 4 4.44 -10.96 12.38
N LEU A 5 4.99 -11.21 11.19
CA LEU A 5 6.30 -10.65 10.80
C LEU A 5 6.20 -9.16 10.47
N VAL A 6 5.08 -8.74 9.88
CA VAL A 6 4.83 -7.34 9.50
C VAL A 6 4.69 -6.42 10.73
N TYR A 7 4.16 -6.93 11.85
CA TYR A 7 4.06 -6.17 13.11
C TYR A 7 5.40 -5.96 13.84
N HIS A 8 6.48 -6.66 13.43
CA HIS A 8 7.81 -6.52 14.04
C HIS A 8 8.70 -5.51 13.32
N VAL A 9 8.25 -4.93 12.21
CA VAL A 9 8.96 -3.83 11.53
C VAL A 9 8.73 -2.57 12.37
N PRO A 10 9.75 -2.06 13.11
CA PRO A 10 9.55 -1.03 14.13
C PRO A 10 9.07 0.32 13.57
N VAL A 11 9.16 0.53 12.25
CA VAL A 11 8.76 1.77 11.59
C VAL A 11 7.26 1.79 11.22
N PHE A 12 6.71 0.66 10.76
CA PHE A 12 5.30 0.58 10.32
C PHE A 12 4.44 -0.32 11.20
N GLY A 13 5.02 -1.19 12.01
CA GLY A 13 4.33 -2.24 12.76
C GLY A 13 3.34 -1.71 13.80
N TRP A 14 3.62 -0.55 14.42
CA TRP A 14 2.72 0.06 15.40
C TRP A 14 1.52 0.72 14.72
N MET A 15 1.74 1.48 13.64
CA MET A 15 0.68 2.05 12.81
C MET A 15 -0.20 0.96 12.17
N LEU A 16 0.40 -0.13 11.70
CA LEU A 16 -0.36 -1.23 11.11
C LEU A 16 -1.19 -1.98 12.15
N LYS A 17 -0.66 -2.16 13.37
CA LYS A 17 -1.37 -2.80 14.48
C LYS A 17 -2.58 -1.96 14.91
N GLU A 18 -2.42 -0.64 15.01
CA GLU A 18 -3.52 0.27 15.32
C GLU A 18 -4.51 0.42 14.16
N ALA A 19 -4.07 0.35 12.90
CA ALA A 19 -4.99 0.33 11.76
C ALA A 19 -5.86 -0.94 11.75
N VAL A 20 -5.33 -2.10 12.18
CA VAL A 20 -6.09 -3.36 12.16
C VAL A 20 -6.96 -3.52 13.41
N GLN A 21 -6.45 -3.19 14.60
CA GLN A 21 -7.11 -3.43 15.89
C GLN A 21 -7.73 -2.17 16.51
N GLY A 22 -7.41 -0.98 16.02
CA GLY A 22 -7.85 0.28 16.58
C GLY A 22 -9.25 0.72 16.12
N SER A 23 -9.65 1.89 16.63
CA SER A 23 -10.93 2.52 16.33
C SER A 23 -11.07 2.88 14.84
N GLN A 24 -12.30 3.16 14.39
CA GLN A 24 -12.58 3.71 13.06
C GLN A 24 -11.68 4.90 12.72
N THR A 25 -11.41 5.78 13.69
CA THR A 25 -10.52 6.94 13.54
C THR A 25 -9.08 6.54 13.21
N ALA A 26 -8.54 5.49 13.83
CA ALA A 26 -7.18 5.02 13.57
C ALA A 26 -7.04 4.48 12.14
N LYS A 27 -8.06 3.80 11.61
CA LYS A 27 -8.11 3.34 10.20
C LYS A 27 -8.07 4.49 9.21
N VAL A 28 -8.86 5.53 9.47
CA VAL A 28 -8.90 6.73 8.63
C VAL A 28 -7.56 7.46 8.67
N LEU A 29 -6.97 7.64 9.85
CA LEU A 29 -5.66 8.29 9.99
C LEU A 29 -4.55 7.49 9.31
N PHE A 30 -4.60 6.16 9.32
CA PHE A 30 -3.66 5.32 8.58
C PHE A 30 -3.74 5.57 7.08
N LEU A 31 -4.96 5.60 6.51
CA LEU A 31 -5.16 5.88 5.09
C LEU A 31 -4.67 7.29 4.71
N ILE A 32 -4.95 8.29 5.55
CA ILE A 32 -4.45 9.66 5.36
C ILE A 32 -2.93 9.68 5.37
N ASN A 33 -2.28 9.01 6.33
CA ASN A 33 -0.83 8.95 6.39
C ASN A 33 -0.23 8.25 5.15
N CYS A 34 -0.84 7.18 4.65
CA CYS A 34 -0.42 6.55 3.39
C CYS A 34 -0.50 7.52 2.21
N ALA A 35 -1.60 8.27 2.10
CA ALA A 35 -1.78 9.28 1.04
C ALA A 35 -0.75 10.41 1.16
N LEU A 36 -0.47 10.89 2.37
CA LEU A 36 0.53 11.93 2.63
C LEU A 36 1.96 11.45 2.30
N ILE A 37 2.32 10.22 2.68
CA ILE A 37 3.62 9.62 2.32
C ILE A 37 3.75 9.51 0.80
N TRP A 38 2.69 9.12 0.11
CA TRP A 38 2.71 9.05 -1.35
C TRP A 38 2.84 10.44 -1.99
N LEU A 39 2.14 11.45 -1.46
CA LEU A 39 2.29 12.84 -1.89
C LEU A 39 3.72 13.36 -1.67
N LEU A 40 4.33 13.05 -0.52
CA LEU A 40 5.74 13.36 -0.26
C LEU A 40 6.66 12.64 -1.25
N ALA A 41 6.37 11.40 -1.63
CA ALA A 41 7.14 10.69 -2.65
C ALA A 41 7.01 11.37 -4.03
N ILE A 42 5.82 11.89 -4.38
CA ILE A 42 5.62 12.66 -5.62
C ILE A 42 6.42 13.97 -5.57
N VAL A 43 6.44 14.67 -4.44
CA VAL A 43 7.23 15.90 -4.30
C VAL A 43 8.74 15.62 -4.34
N ALA A 44 9.20 14.55 -3.69
CA ALA A 44 10.63 14.23 -3.59
C ALA A 44 11.20 13.59 -4.86
N PHE A 45 10.44 12.71 -5.52
CA PHE A 45 10.91 11.93 -6.66
C PHE A 45 10.24 12.31 -7.99
N GLY A 46 9.16 13.09 -7.97
CA GLY A 46 8.46 13.56 -9.17
C GLY A 46 7.69 12.47 -9.90
N TYR A 47 7.75 12.52 -11.23
CA TYR A 47 7.10 11.57 -12.13
C TYR A 47 7.41 10.08 -11.84
N PRO A 48 8.65 9.69 -11.46
CA PRO A 48 8.96 8.35 -10.95
C PRO A 48 7.98 7.78 -9.92
N ALA A 49 7.51 8.60 -8.97
CA ALA A 49 6.59 8.15 -7.91
C ALA A 49 5.20 7.74 -8.43
N ILE A 50 4.84 8.16 -9.65
CA ILE A 50 3.57 7.87 -10.31
C ILE A 50 3.74 6.71 -11.30
N ILE A 51 4.82 6.71 -12.10
CA ILE A 51 5.00 5.71 -13.16
C ILE A 51 5.35 4.32 -12.61
N ILE A 52 6.07 4.23 -11.48
CA ILE A 52 6.45 2.95 -10.89
C ILE A 52 5.21 2.13 -10.47
N PRO A 53 4.27 2.67 -9.67
CA PRO A 53 3.02 1.96 -9.37
C PRO A 53 2.23 1.54 -10.61
N ALA A 54 2.15 2.41 -11.63
CA ALA A 54 1.46 2.11 -12.87
C ALA A 54 2.11 0.94 -13.63
N LEU A 55 3.45 0.92 -13.73
CA LEU A 55 4.19 -0.17 -14.38
C LEU A 55 4.08 -1.48 -13.59
N ILE A 56 4.08 -1.42 -12.25
CA ILE A 56 3.86 -2.61 -11.40
C ILE A 56 2.45 -3.17 -11.59
N LEU A 57 1.45 -2.33 -11.85
CA LEU A 57 0.09 -2.79 -12.13
C LEU A 57 -0.03 -3.50 -13.50
N VAL A 58 0.85 -3.25 -14.46
CA VAL A 58 0.80 -3.90 -15.79
C VAL A 58 0.75 -5.43 -15.68
N PRO A 59 1.72 -6.14 -15.08
CA PRO A 59 1.65 -7.59 -14.97
C PRO A 59 0.43 -8.07 -14.19
N VAL A 60 -0.07 -7.30 -13.21
CA VAL A 60 -1.28 -7.63 -12.44
C VAL A 60 -2.51 -7.62 -13.34
N ILE A 61 -2.66 -6.59 -14.17
CA ILE A 61 -3.78 -6.50 -15.12
C ILE A 61 -3.66 -7.58 -16.20
N PHE A 62 -2.46 -7.87 -16.71
CA PHE A 62 -2.26 -8.98 -17.64
C PHE A 62 -2.66 -10.32 -17.02
N ALA A 63 -2.23 -10.60 -15.79
CA ALA A 63 -2.63 -11.81 -15.08
C ALA A 63 -4.15 -11.88 -14.87
N LEU A 64 -4.78 -10.75 -14.51
CA LEU A 64 -6.23 -10.65 -14.37
C LEU A 64 -6.94 -10.94 -15.70
N LEU A 65 -6.48 -10.35 -16.80
CA LEU A 65 -7.05 -10.56 -18.14
C LEU A 65 -6.90 -12.01 -18.59
N ILE A 66 -5.74 -12.62 -18.37
CA ILE A 66 -5.51 -14.04 -18.65
C ILE A 66 -6.51 -14.86 -17.84
N LEU A 67 -6.59 -14.65 -16.52
CA LEU A 67 -7.50 -15.39 -15.64
C LEU A 67 -8.96 -15.28 -16.10
N ILE A 68 -9.42 -14.07 -16.45
CA ILE A 68 -10.78 -13.84 -16.95
C ILE A 68 -11.00 -14.56 -18.29
N THR A 69 -10.00 -14.58 -19.16
CA THR A 69 -10.11 -15.19 -20.49
C THR A 69 -9.98 -16.71 -20.44
N THR A 70 -9.23 -17.25 -19.48
CA THR A 70 -8.99 -18.70 -19.36
C THR A 70 -10.01 -19.45 -18.51
N GLY A 71 -10.89 -18.74 -17.77
CA GLY A 71 -12.08 -19.29 -17.12
C GLY A 71 -11.84 -20.54 -16.27
#